data_AF-A0A9P9RHX4-F1
#
_entry.id   AF-A0A9P9RHX4-F1
#
_cell.length_a   1.000
_cell.length_b   1.000
_cell.length_c   1.000
_cell.angle_alpha   90.00
_cell.angle_beta   90.00
_cell.angle_gamma   90.00
#
_symmetry.space_group_name_H-M   'P 1'
#
loop_
_entity.id
_entity.type
_entity.pdbx_description
1 polymer ?
#
loop_
_entity_poly.entity_id
_entity_poly.type
_entity_poly.pdbx_seq_one_letter_code
_entity_poly.pdbx_strand_id
1 'polypeptide(L)'
;MSGAEASFAISLISGVISIIEAAKTVYNAAGDVKSQPEVFRQVTARLPLVIDILRGAEERASALDETTLDRIKQTLESYKAEAEKLKNIF
;
A
#
# COMPACT_ATOMS: atom_id res chain seq x y z
N MET A 1 -9.26 -16.34 -18.57
CA MET A 1 -9.01 -15.46 -17.40
C MET A 1 -9.44 -16.22 -16.17
N SER A 2 -8.50 -16.75 -15.39
CA SER A 2 -8.84 -17.22 -14.06
C SER A 2 -9.03 -16.00 -13.17
N GLY A 3 -10.25 -15.83 -12.64
CA GLY A 3 -10.56 -14.72 -11.74
C GLY A 3 -9.80 -14.79 -10.41
N ALA A 4 -9.15 -15.91 -10.10
CA ALA A 4 -8.48 -16.15 -8.83
C ALA A 4 -7.19 -15.32 -8.68
N GLU A 5 -6.33 -15.28 -9.68
CA GLU A 5 -5.06 -14.54 -9.66
C GLU A 5 -5.32 -13.04 -9.64
N ALA A 6 -6.30 -12.56 -10.41
CA ALA A 6 -6.70 -11.16 -10.41
C ALA A 6 -7.28 -10.76 -9.04
N SER A 7 -8.16 -11.59 -8.48
CA SER A 7 -8.71 -11.37 -7.12
C SER A 7 -7.63 -11.37 -6.06
N PHE A 8 -6.63 -12.26 -6.17
CA PHE A 8 -5.51 -12.32 -5.26
C PHE A 8 -4.66 -11.05 -5.33
N ALA A 9 -4.26 -10.62 -6.53
CA ALA A 9 -3.48 -9.39 -6.72
C ALA A 9 -4.21 -8.15 -6.20
N ILE A 10 -5.51 -8.02 -6.51
CA ILE A 10 -6.38 -6.97 -5.97
C ILE A 10 -6.33 -7.01 -4.44
N SER A 11 -6.57 -8.18 -3.82
CA SER A 11 -6.59 -8.31 -2.36
C SER A 11 -5.27 -7.94 -1.68
N LEU A 12 -4.13 -8.21 -2.33
CA LEU A 12 -2.82 -7.80 -1.83
C LEU A 12 -2.68 -6.28 -1.87
N ILE A 13 -3.07 -5.65 -2.97
CA ILE A 13 -3.00 -4.19 -3.13
C ILE A 13 -3.93 -3.50 -2.13
N SER A 14 -5.19 -3.96 -1.99
CA SER A 14 -6.13 -3.41 -0.99
C SER A 14 -5.58 -3.53 0.43
N GLY A 15 -4.93 -4.66 0.73
CA GLY A 15 -4.28 -4.91 2.02
C GLY A 15 -3.15 -3.92 2.31
N VAL A 16 -2.28 -3.65 1.32
CA VAL A 16 -1.22 -2.64 1.43
C VAL A 16 -1.80 -1.25 1.67
N ILE A 17 -2.82 -0.86 0.91
CA ILE A 17 -3.51 0.44 1.06
C ILE A 17 -4.04 0.59 2.49
N SER A 18 -4.73 -0.43 3.01
CA SER A 18 -5.33 -0.42 4.34
C SER A 18 -4.29 -0.20 5.45
N ILE A 19 -3.11 -0.82 5.32
CA ILE A 19 -2.02 -0.65 6.30
C ILE A 19 -1.46 0.78 6.24
N ILE A 20 -1.26 1.32 5.04
CA ILE A 20 -0.75 2.68 4.86
C ILE A 20 -1.76 3.72 5.38
N GLU A 21 -3.06 3.53 5.15
CA GLU A 21 -4.11 4.40 5.67
C GLU A 21 -4.18 4.36 7.21
N ALA A 22 -4.03 3.18 7.81
CA ALA A 22 -3.95 3.04 9.26
C ALA A 22 -2.72 3.76 9.83
N ALA A 23 -1.54 3.56 9.23
CA ALA A 23 -0.31 4.25 9.62
C ALA A 23 -0.47 5.78 9.52
N LYS A 24 -0.99 6.29 8.39
CA LYS A 24 -1.29 7.72 8.21
C LYS A 24 -2.22 8.27 9.28
N THR A 25 -3.22 7.50 9.70
CA THR A 25 -4.16 7.91 10.77
C THR A 25 -3.44 8.05 12.10
N VAL A 26 -2.60 7.08 12.46
CA VAL A 26 -1.76 7.15 13.67
C VAL A 26 -0.82 8.35 13.63
N TYR A 27 -0.14 8.56 12.50
CA TYR A 27 0.73 9.74 12.31
C TYR A 27 -0.01 11.06 12.51
N ASN A 28 -1.20 11.21 11.92
CA ASN A 28 -1.98 12.44 12.06
C ASN A 28 -2.49 12.65 13.50
N ALA A 29 -2.77 11.57 14.23
CA ALA A 29 -3.24 11.61 15.61
C ALA A 29 -2.12 11.87 16.63
N ALA A 30 -0.87 11.50 16.31
CA ALA A 30 0.29 11.56 17.22
C ALA A 30 0.78 12.99 17.57
N GLY A 31 0.07 14.04 17.15
CA GLY A 31 0.27 15.41 17.62
C GLY A 31 0.71 16.39 16.53
N ASP A 32 0.44 17.67 16.81
CA ASP A 32 0.61 18.84 15.94
C ASP A 32 1.77 18.65 14.94
N VAL A 33 1.49 18.64 13.64
CA VAL A 33 2.43 18.25 12.54
C VAL A 33 3.83 18.89 12.70
N LYS A 34 3.89 20.05 13.37
CA LYS A 34 5.12 20.80 13.69
C LYS A 34 6.04 20.15 14.75
N SER A 35 5.53 19.32 15.65
CA SER A 35 6.30 18.65 16.70
C SER A 35 6.94 17.33 16.25
N GLN A 36 6.52 16.77 15.11
CA GLN A 36 7.13 15.55 14.57
C GLN A 36 8.50 15.82 13.93
N PRO A 37 9.46 14.88 14.04
CA PRO A 37 10.70 14.96 13.30
C PRO A 37 10.44 15.13 11.80
N GLU A 38 11.23 15.99 11.16
CA GLU A 38 11.06 16.40 9.75
C GLU A 38 10.93 15.20 8.79
N VAL A 39 11.65 14.11 9.04
CA VAL A 39 11.59 12.88 8.24
C VAL A 39 10.18 12.28 8.25
N PHE A 40 9.48 12.26 9.39
CA PHE A 40 8.11 11.72 9.47
C PHE A 40 7.11 12.61 8.74
N ARG A 41 7.28 13.93 8.80
CA ARG A 41 6.47 14.87 8.01
C ARG A 41 6.63 14.61 6.51
N GLN A 42 7.86 14.46 6.04
CA GLN A 42 8.14 14.22 4.62
C GLN A 42 7.56 12.90 4.13
N VAL A 43 7.63 11.84 4.95
CA VAL A 43 7.00 10.55 4.64
C VAL A 43 5.48 10.71 4.58
N THR A 44 4.86 11.31 5.61
CA THR A 44 3.40 11.52 5.69
C THR A 44 2.88 12.32 4.49
N ALA A 45 3.62 13.34 4.05
CA ALA A 45 3.27 14.14 2.87
C ALA A 45 3.23 13.33 1.55
N ARG A 46 3.98 12.23 1.46
CA ARG A 46 4.04 11.36 0.27
C ARG A 46 3.02 10.22 0.31
N LEU A 47 2.53 9.83 1.48
CA LEU A 47 1.58 8.71 1.62
C LEU A 47 0.31 8.86 0.76
N PRO A 48 -0.32 10.05 0.61
CA PRO A 48 -1.47 10.22 -0.28
C PRO A 48 -1.16 9.82 -1.72
N LEU A 49 -0.01 10.26 -2.26
CA LEU A 49 0.39 9.92 -3.64
C LEU A 49 0.63 8.41 -3.80
N VAL A 50 1.23 7.76 -2.80
CA VAL A 50 1.43 6.30 -2.81
C VAL A 50 0.08 5.57 -2.83
N ILE A 51 -0.89 6.00 -2.03
CA ILE A 51 -2.25 5.42 -2.02
C ILE A 51 -2.91 5.57 -3.40
N ASP A 52 -2.83 6.74 -4.03
CA ASP A 52 -3.43 6.97 -5.35
C ASP A 52 -2.80 6.09 -6.44
N ILE A 53 -1.46 5.92 -6.40
CA ILE A 53 -0.76 5.01 -7.31
C ILE A 53 -1.23 3.56 -7.12
N LEU A 54 -1.37 3.12 -5.86
CA LEU A 54 -1.82 1.77 -5.54
C LEU A 54 -3.27 1.53 -5.96
N ARG A 55 -4.19 2.50 -5.74
CA ARG A 55 -5.57 2.41 -6.22
C ARG A 55 -5.63 2.29 -7.75
N GLY A 56 -4.84 3.08 -8.46
CA GLY A 56 -4.73 2.93 -9.91
C GLY A 56 -4.17 1.56 -10.33
N ALA A 57 -3.25 0.97 -9.55
CA ALA A 57 -2.75 -0.37 -9.81
C ALA A 57 -3.82 -1.45 -9.53
N GLU A 58 -4.62 -1.29 -8.48
CA GLU A 58 -5.75 -2.16 -8.12
C GLU A 58 -6.79 -2.21 -9.25
N GLU A 59 -7.19 -1.03 -9.77
CA GLU A 59 -8.12 -0.92 -10.90
C GLU A 59 -7.60 -1.67 -12.14
N ARG A 60 -6.31 -1.47 -12.46
CA ARG A 60 -5.66 -2.11 -13.61
C ARG A 60 -5.47 -3.62 -13.43
N ALA A 61 -5.31 -4.11 -12.21
CA ALA A 61 -5.07 -5.53 -11.93
C ALA A 61 -6.20 -6.43 -12.45
N SER A 62 -7.44 -5.93 -12.47
CA SER A 62 -8.59 -6.64 -13.01
C SER A 62 -8.52 -6.93 -14.52
N ALA A 63 -7.70 -6.17 -15.26
CA ALA A 63 -7.55 -6.25 -16.71
C ALA A 63 -6.28 -6.97 -17.17
N LEU A 64 -5.40 -7.37 -16.24
CA LEU A 64 -4.15 -8.07 -16.56
C LEU A 64 -4.40 -9.56 -16.87
N ASP A 65 -3.59 -10.11 -17.77
CA ASP A 65 -3.55 -11.55 -18.00
C ASP A 65 -2.81 -12.27 -16.86
N GLU A 66 -3.07 -13.57 -16.75
CA GLU A 66 -2.53 -14.44 -15.70
C GLU A 66 -1.00 -14.50 -15.69
N THR A 67 -0.36 -14.50 -16.86
CA THR A 67 1.11 -14.52 -16.95
C THR A 67 1.70 -13.23 -16.39
N THR A 68 1.06 -12.10 -16.63
CA THR A 68 1.47 -10.82 -16.05
C THR A 68 1.24 -10.78 -14.54
N LEU A 69 0.09 -11.27 -14.07
CA LEU A 69 -0.24 -11.34 -12.64
C LEU A 69 0.75 -12.22 -11.85
N ASP A 70 1.10 -13.38 -12.39
CA ASP A 70 2.09 -14.29 -11.77
C ASP A 70 3.48 -13.66 -11.67
N ARG A 71 3.90 -12.90 -12.69
CA ARG A 71 5.20 -12.21 -12.69
C ARG A 71 5.30 -11.14 -11.61
N ILE A 72 4.21 -10.47 -11.28
CA ILE A 72 4.20 -9.39 -10.29
C ILE A 72 3.85 -9.89 -8.88
N LYS A 73 3.38 -11.13 -8.73
CA LYS A 73 2.91 -11.71 -7.47
C LYS A 73 3.92 -11.56 -6.33
N GLN A 74 5.16 -11.99 -6.56
CA GLN A 74 6.22 -11.93 -5.56
C GLN A 74 6.56 -10.48 -5.16
N THR A 75 6.45 -9.54 -6.11
CA THR A 75 6.62 -8.11 -5.83
C THR A 75 5.49 -7.57 -4.95
N LEU A 76 4.23 -7.94 -5.24
CA LEU A 76 3.08 -7.54 -4.42
C LEU A 76 3.16 -8.10 -2.99
N GLU A 77 3.58 -9.36 -2.84
CA GLU A 77 3.82 -9.98 -1.54
C GLU A 77 4.94 -9.25 -0.77
N SER A 78 6.00 -8.85 -1.46
CA SER A 78 7.08 -8.05 -0.87
C SER A 78 6.58 -6.68 -0.40
N TYR A 79 5.73 -6.01 -1.20
CA TYR A 79 5.12 -4.73 -0.79
C TYR A 79 4.23 -4.88 0.44
N LYS A 80 3.47 -5.97 0.53
CA LYS A 80 2.69 -6.29 1.74
C LYS A 80 3.60 -6.49 2.95
N ALA A 81 4.67 -7.27 2.81
CA ALA A 81 5.62 -7.49 3.90
C ALA A 81 6.28 -6.19 4.37
N GLU A 82 6.69 -5.31 3.45
CA GLU A 82 7.25 -3.99 3.79
C GLU A 82 6.19 -3.09 4.47
N ALA A 83 4.95 -3.08 3.97
CA ALA A 83 3.86 -2.33 4.60
C ALA A 83 3.57 -2.85 6.01
N GLU A 84 3.58 -4.16 6.23
CA GLU A 84 3.40 -4.75 7.56
C GLU A 84 4.46 -4.31 8.56
N LYS A 85 5.69 -4.02 8.13
CA LYS A 85 6.71 -3.45 9.02
C LYS A 85 6.32 -2.08 9.54
N LEU A 86 5.51 -1.30 8.82
CA LEU A 86 4.98 -0.03 9.33
C LEU A 86 4.16 -0.22 10.61
N LYS A 87 3.51 -1.37 10.79
CA LYS A 87 2.77 -1.69 12.02
C LYS A 87 3.67 -1.83 13.25
N ASN A 88 4.97 -2.09 13.04
CA ASN A 88 5.95 -2.26 14.12
C ASN A 88 6.72 -0.96 14.44
N ILE A 89 6.51 0.10 13.64
CA ILE A 89 7.09 1.44 13.88
C ILE A 89 6.19 2.26 14.82
N PHE A 90 4.92 1.86 14.98
CA PHE A 90 3.92 2.41 15.90
C PHE A 90 3.53 1.39 16.96
#